data_AF-A0A4U7DPD3-F1
#
_entry.id   AF-A0A4U7DPD3-F1
#
_cell.length_a   1.000
_cell.length_b   1.000
_cell.length_c   1.000
_cell.angle_alpha   90.00
_cell.angle_beta   90.00
_cell.angle_gamma   90.00
#
_symmetry.space_group_name_H-M   'P 1'
#
loop_
_entity.id
_entity.type
_entity.pdbx_description
1 polymer ?
#
loop_
_entity_poly.entity_id
_entity_poly.type
_entity_poly.pdbx_seq_one_letter_code
_entity_poly.pdbx_strand_id
1 'polypeptide(L)' 'MSARERAASQESLRSEFIEKLSDRGEAVSIDYLLNETSVESRREAKQVLRTMIDEGMISTTPGFKYKLASDVSATA' A
#
# COMPACT_ATOMS: atom_id res chain seq x y z
N MET A 1 -20.30 -6.07 -9.49
CA MET A 1 -19.17 -6.47 -8.62
C MET A 1 -19.68 -7.25 -7.43
N SER A 2 -19.31 -8.52 -7.38
CA SER A 2 -19.54 -9.47 -6.29
C SER A 2 -18.45 -9.32 -5.22
N ALA A 3 -18.69 -9.79 -4.00
CA ALA A 3 -17.69 -9.77 -2.91
C ALA A 3 -16.38 -10.50 -3.28
N ARG A 4 -16.49 -11.58 -4.06
CA ARG A 4 -15.35 -12.34 -4.58
C ARG A 4 -14.49 -11.56 -5.57
N GLU A 5 -15.14 -10.78 -6.44
CA GLU A 5 -14.43 -9.92 -7.41
C GLU A 5 -13.70 -8.79 -6.69
N ARG A 6 -14.32 -8.21 -5.65
CA ARG A 6 -13.68 -7.19 -4.82
C ARG A 6 -12.46 -7.70 -4.06
N ALA A 7 -12.53 -8.91 -3.52
CA ALA A 7 -11.40 -9.52 -2.81
C ALA A 7 -10.21 -9.76 -3.75
N ALA A 8 -10.46 -10.25 -4.96
CA ALA A 8 -9.42 -10.44 -5.97
C ALA A 8 -8.79 -9.11 -6.40
N SER A 9 -9.60 -8.07 -6.65
CA SER A 9 -9.10 -6.72 -6.96
C SER A 9 -8.25 -6.14 -5.82
N GLN A 10 -8.65 -6.34 -4.56
CA GLN A 10 -7.88 -5.88 -3.40
C GLN A 10 -6.54 -6.61 -3.25
N GLU A 11 -6.49 -7.91 -3.55
CA GLU A 11 -5.24 -8.69 -3.52
C GLU A 11 -4.28 -8.27 -4.64
N SER A 12 -4.80 -7.98 -5.84
CA SER A 12 -4.00 -7.40 -6.93
C SER A 12 -3.43 -6.04 -6.56
N LEU A 13 -4.27 -5.13 -6.04
CA LEU A 13 -3.83 -3.80 -5.60
C LEU A 13 -2.80 -3.86 -4.47
N ARG A 14 -2.97 -4.79 -3.53
CA ARG A 14 -2.00 -5.03 -2.45
C ARG A 14 -0.64 -5.43 -3.01
N SER A 15 -0.63 -6.28 -4.03
CA SER A 15 0.61 -6.72 -4.69
C SER A 15 1.28 -5.55 -5.43
N GLU A 16 0.51 -4.74 -6.15
CA GLU A 16 1.00 -3.51 -6.79
C GLU A 16 1.61 -2.53 -5.78
N PHE A 17 0.95 -2.30 -4.63
CA PHE A 17 1.50 -1.43 -3.58
C PHE A 17 2.82 -1.96 -3.00
N ILE A 18 2.92 -3.27 -2.75
CA ILE A 18 4.16 -3.87 -2.26
C ILE A 18 5.28 -3.69 -3.28
N GLU A 19 5.01 -3.94 -4.57
CA GLU A 19 5.99 -3.75 -5.64
C GLU A 19 6.52 -2.31 -5.67
N LYS A 20 5.62 -1.30 -5.67
CA LYS A 20 6.04 0.12 -5.72
C LYS A 20 6.78 0.58 -4.46
N LEU A 21 6.40 0.06 -3.29
CA LEU A 21 7.10 0.35 -2.04
C LEU A 21 8.49 -0.32 -1.99
N SER A 22 8.62 -1.52 -2.54
CA SER A 22 9.89 -2.25 -2.61
C SER A 22 10.87 -1.63 -3.61
N ASP A 23 10.38 -1.11 -4.74
CA ASP A 23 11.23 -0.52 -5.79
C ASP A 23 11.95 0.75 -5.32
N ARG A 24 11.24 1.61 -4.56
CA ARG A 24 11.80 2.89 -4.12
C ARG A 24 12.72 2.81 -2.92
N GLY A 25 12.52 1.87 -2.00
CA GLY A 25 13.26 1.80 -0.72
C GLY A 25 13.07 2.99 0.24
N GLU A 26 12.25 3.98 -0.14
CA GLU A 26 11.92 5.19 0.62
C GLU A 26 10.42 5.29 0.90
N ALA A 27 10.03 6.12 1.87
CA ALA A 27 8.62 6.33 2.18
C ALA A 27 7.92 7.19 1.10
N VAL A 28 6.77 6.74 0.61
CA VAL A 28 6.02 7.37 -0.50
C VAL A 28 4.66 7.90 -0.07
N SER A 29 4.14 8.93 -0.74
CA SER A 29 2.80 9.44 -0.48
C SER A 29 1.72 8.55 -1.10
N ILE A 30 0.47 8.67 -0.61
CA ILE A 30 -0.67 8.03 -1.27
C ILE A 30 -0.83 8.51 -2.72
N ASP A 31 -0.58 9.78 -3.03
CA ASP A 31 -0.67 10.31 -4.39
C ASP A 31 0.26 9.59 -5.37
N TYR A 32 1.47 9.24 -4.93
CA TYR A 32 2.38 8.43 -5.72
C TYR A 32 1.80 7.05 -6.00
N LEU A 33 1.29 6.36 -4.97
CA LEU A 33 0.67 5.04 -5.14
C LEU A 33 -0.55 5.09 -6.05
N LEU A 34 -1.36 6.14 -5.97
CA LEU A 34 -2.52 6.33 -6.86
C LEU A 34 -2.10 6.58 -8.32
N ASN A 35 -0.95 7.19 -8.55
CA ASN A 35 -0.44 7.46 -9.90
C ASN A 35 0.22 6.24 -10.55
N GLU A 36 0.86 5.40 -9.73
CA GLU A 36 1.67 4.28 -10.21
C GLU A 36 0.94 2.92 -10.19
N THR A 37 -0.32 2.88 -9.75
CA THR A 37 -1.11 1.64 -9.68
C THR A 37 -2.45 1.80 -10.38
N SER A 38 -3.09 0.66 -10.62
CA SER A 38 -4.36 0.58 -11.34
C SER A 38 -5.59 1.05 -10.53
N VAL A 39 -5.39 1.62 -9.33
CA VAL A 39 -6.49 1.99 -8.43
C VAL A 39 -7.16 3.30 -8.86
N GLU A 40 -8.44 3.22 -9.21
CA GLU A 40 -9.22 4.40 -9.61
C GLU A 40 -9.76 5.17 -8.40
N SER A 41 -9.90 4.50 -7.25
CA SER A 41 -10.55 5.04 -6.07
C SER A 41 -9.57 5.27 -4.93
N ARG A 42 -9.36 6.55 -4.58
CA ARG A 42 -8.60 6.93 -3.38
C ARG A 42 -9.15 6.31 -2.10
N ARG A 43 -10.47 6.09 -2.02
CA ARG A 43 -11.10 5.44 -0.86
C ARG A 43 -10.69 3.97 -0.76
N GLU A 44 -10.66 3.28 -1.89
CA GLU A 44 -10.23 1.88 -1.98
C GLU A 44 -8.75 1.73 -1.64
N ALA A 45 -7.89 2.58 -2.21
CA ALA A 45 -6.47 2.62 -1.88
C ALA A 45 -6.26 2.80 -0.37
N LYS A 46 -6.96 3.75 0.27
CA LYS A 46 -6.88 3.95 1.73
C LYS A 46 -7.32 2.73 2.53
N GLN A 47 -8.36 2.03 2.06
CA GLN A 47 -8.84 0.82 2.74
C GLN A 47 -7.81 -0.29 2.68
N VAL A 48 -7.23 -0.54 1.50
CA VAL A 48 -6.18 -1.55 1.30
C VAL A 48 -4.94 -1.19 2.12
N LEU A 49 -4.48 0.07 2.07
CA LEU A 49 -3.34 0.55 2.85
C LEU A 49 -3.56 0.38 4.36
N ARG A 50 -4.76 0.66 4.86
CA ARG A 50 -5.09 0.41 6.27
C ARG A 50 -4.97 -1.07 6.61
N THR A 51 -5.57 -1.95 5.82
CA THR A 51 -5.47 -3.40 6.02
C THR A 51 -4.00 -3.86 6.04
N MET A 52 -3.17 -3.36 5.12
CA MET A 52 -1.74 -3.71 5.07
C MET A 52 -0.96 -3.23 6.30
N ILE A 53 -1.35 -2.10 6.90
CA ILE A 53 -0.77 -1.61 8.17
C ILE A 53 -1.21 -2.50 9.33
N ASP A 54 -2.50 -2.83 9.41
CA ASP A 54 -3.05 -3.71 10.45
C ASP A 54 -2.42 -5.12 10.38
N GLU A 55 -2.09 -5.60 9.17
CA GLU A 55 -1.39 -6.87 8.94
C GLU A 55 0.14 -6.76 9.11
N GLY A 56 0.69 -5.57 9.41
CA GLY A 56 2.11 -5.36 9.67
C GLY A 56 3.02 -5.44 8.43
N MET A 57 2.47 -5.29 7.22
CA MET A 57 3.23 -5.38 5.96
C MET A 57 3.92 -4.07 5.61
N ILE A 58 3.25 -2.97 5.94
CA ILE A 58 3.74 -1.62 5.69
C ILE A 58 3.58 -0.79 6.95
N SER A 59 4.43 0.23 7.08
CA SER A 59 4.38 1.21 8.16
C SER A 59 4.11 2.59 7.59
N THR A 60 3.56 3.46 8.45
CA THR A 60 3.42 4.88 8.13
C THR A 60 4.56 5.67 8.76
N THR A 61 5.02 6.69 8.06
CA THR A 61 6.06 7.62 8.51
C THR A 61 5.47 9.04 8.58
N PRO A 62 6.13 9.97 9.32
CA PRO A 62 5.67 11.35 9.41
C PRO A 62 5.39 11.96 8.04
N GLY A 63 4.29 12.72 7.93
CA GLY A 63 3.82 13.26 6.65
C GLY A 63 2.93 12.31 5.84
N PHE A 64 2.34 11.29 6.49
CA PHE A 64 1.39 10.34 5.86
C PHE A 64 1.99 9.58 4.67
N LYS A 65 3.26 9.21 4.80
CA LYS A 65 3.97 8.40 3.80
C LYS A 65 4.02 6.93 4.24
N TYR A 66 4.07 6.04 3.26
CA TYR A 66 4.03 4.58 3.44
C TYR A 66 5.38 3.97 3.06
N LYS A 67 5.83 2.96 3.80
CA LYS A 67 7.06 2.21 3.56
C LYS A 67 6.85 0.74 3.92
N LEU A 68 7.59 -0.19 3.35
CA LEU A 68 7.57 -1.59 3.81
C LEU A 68 8.00 -1.68 5.28
N ALA A 69 7.32 -2.52 6.06
CA ALA A 69 7.65 -2.73 7.46
C ALA A 69 9.07 -3.33 7.63
N SER A 70 9.48 -4.19 6.69
CA SER A 70 10.83 -4.78 6.65
C SER A 70 11.94 -3.72 6.60
N ASP A 71 11.72 -2.62 5.86
CA ASP A 71 12.70 -1.54 5.74
C ASP A 71 12.73 -0.62 6.97
N VAL A 72 11.67 -0.61 7.77
CA VAL A 72 11.60 0.17 9.01
C VAL A 72 12.26 -0.61 10.15
N SER A 73 12.05 -1.92 10.22
CA SER A 73 12.73 -2.78 11.22
C SER A 73 14.23 -2.93 10.97
N ALA A 74 14.70 -2.79 9.72
CA ALA A 74 16.13 -2.81 9.40
C ALA A 74 16.90 -1.58 9.91
N THR A 75 16.20 -0.54 10.39
CA THR A 75 16.81 0.71 10.88
C THR A 75 16.78 0.86 12.41
N ALA A 76 16.40 -0.19 13.15
CA ALA A 76 16.37 -0.23 14.62
C ALA A 76 17.64 -0.84 15.22
#